data_AF-A0A9J6QGD8-F1
#
_entry.id   AF-A0A9J6QGD8-F1
#
_cell.length_a   1.000
_cell.length_b   1.000
_cell.length_c   1.000
_cell.angle_alpha   90.00
_cell.angle_beta   90.00
_cell.angle_gamma   90.00
#
_symmetry.space_group_name_H-M   'P 1'
#
loop_
_entity.id
_entity.type
_entity.pdbx_description
1 polymer ?
#
loop_
_entity_poly.entity_id
_entity_poly.type
_entity_poly.pdbx_seq_one_letter_code
_entity_poly.pdbx_strand_id
1 'polypeptide(L)' 'MRLINRSKQSPLARQACELALAAHQERYGDYGRSKMRETYTVRVEGVKVWVEVVNRKASYVATAMTGMRRLRSLPGQVA' A
#
# COMPACT_ATOMS: atom_id res chain seq x y z
N MET A 1 3.68 -14.08 -6.78
CA MET A 1 3.16 -13.28 -5.64
C MET A 1 1.95 -12.46 -6.09
N ARG A 2 0.82 -12.41 -5.36
CA ARG A 2 -0.38 -11.66 -5.81
C ARG A 2 -0.29 -10.17 -5.45
N LEU A 3 -0.45 -9.29 -6.42
CA LEU A 3 -0.50 -7.84 -6.21
C LEU A 3 -1.93 -7.40 -5.89
N ILE A 4 -2.12 -6.75 -4.74
CA ILE A 4 -3.44 -6.31 -4.25
C ILE A 4 -3.40 -4.81 -4.03
N ASN A 5 -4.20 -4.08 -4.81
CA ASN A 5 -4.44 -2.67 -4.63
C ASN A 5 -5.70 -2.43 -3.79
N ARG A 6 -5.59 -1.74 -2.65
CA ARG A 6 -6.75 -1.41 -1.79
C ARG A 6 -7.37 -0.04 -2.06
N SER A 7 -6.75 0.84 -2.83
CA SER A 7 -7.35 2.12 -3.17
C SER A 7 -8.38 1.94 -4.29
N LYS A 8 -9.65 1.83 -3.90
CA LYS A 8 -10.78 1.64 -4.82
C LYS A 8 -11.48 2.94 -5.24
N GLN A 9 -11.33 4.01 -4.45
CA GLN A 9 -12.18 5.20 -4.54
C GLN A 9 -11.56 6.36 -5.32
N SER A 10 -10.23 6.44 -5.40
CA SER A 10 -9.54 7.56 -6.04
C SER A 10 -8.62 7.06 -7.15
N PRO A 11 -8.74 7.60 -8.39
CA PRO A 11 -7.91 7.17 -9.52
C PRO A 11 -6.41 7.46 -9.29
N LEU A 12 -6.09 8.62 -8.72
CA LEU A 12 -4.72 8.98 -8.33
C LEU A 12 -4.09 7.99 -7.35
N ALA A 13 -4.85 7.62 -6.31
CA ALA A 13 -4.40 6.66 -5.30
C ALA A 13 -4.20 5.27 -5.91
N ARG A 14 -5.05 4.90 -6.88
CA ARG A 14 -4.93 3.64 -7.60
C ARG A 14 -3.63 3.57 -8.39
N GLN A 15 -3.34 4.60 -9.18
CA GLN A 15 -2.09 4.68 -9.96
C GLN A 15 -0.87 4.71 -9.04
N ALA A 16 -0.91 5.45 -7.94
CA ALA A 16 0.15 5.46 -6.95
C ALA A 16 0.41 4.06 -6.36
N CYS A 17 -0.65 3.33 -6.01
CA CYS A 17 -0.54 1.96 -5.51
C CYS A 17 0.02 0.99 -6.56
N GLU A 18 -0.38 1.10 -7.81
CA GLU A 18 0.13 0.25 -8.90
C GLU A 18 1.63 0.48 -9.12
N LEU A 19 2.07 1.74 -9.15
CA LEU A 19 3.49 2.09 -9.24
C LEU A 19 4.29 1.58 -8.03
N ALA A 20 3.75 1.73 -6.82
CA ALA A 20 4.41 1.22 -5.61
C ALA A 20 4.52 -0.31 -5.62
N LEU A 21 3.49 -1.02 -6.08
CA LEU A 21 3.50 -2.48 -6.20
C LEU A 21 4.51 -2.95 -7.24
N ALA A 22 4.57 -2.29 -8.39
CA ALA A 22 5.55 -2.59 -9.44
C ALA A 22 6.98 -2.40 -8.94
N ALA A 23 7.28 -1.26 -8.30
CA ALA A 23 8.60 -0.98 -7.74
C ALA A 23 8.98 -1.97 -6.62
N HIS A 24 8.02 -2.37 -5.79
CA HIS A 24 8.25 -3.36 -4.74
C HIS A 24 8.52 -4.76 -5.31
N GLN A 25 7.76 -5.16 -6.35
CA GLN A 25 7.97 -6.43 -7.03
C GLN A 25 9.29 -6.46 -7.80
N GLU A 26 9.70 -5.36 -8.44
CA GLU A 26 11.01 -5.27 -9.09
C GLU A 26 12.16 -5.42 -8.07
N ARG A 27 12.03 -4.79 -6.90
CA ARG A 27 13.06 -4.84 -5.85
C ARG A 27 13.19 -6.20 -5.17
N TYR A 28 12.07 -6.87 -4.87
CA TYR A 28 12.06 -8.09 -4.04
C TYR A 28 11.60 -9.35 -4.77
N GLY A 29 11.16 -9.23 -6.02
CA GLY A 29 10.59 -10.31 -6.81
C GLY A 29 9.38 -10.96 -6.11
N ASP A 30 9.23 -12.26 -6.38
CA ASP A 30 8.20 -13.10 -5.77
C ASP A 30 8.57 -13.64 -4.38
N TYR A 31 9.75 -13.29 -3.85
CA TYR A 31 10.28 -13.80 -2.58
C TYR A 31 10.60 -12.66 -1.60
N GLY A 32 9.62 -11.77 -1.37
CA GLY A 32 9.78 -10.72 -0.35
C GLY A 32 9.91 -11.30 1.06
N ARG A 33 10.72 -10.65 1.91
CA ARG A 33 10.84 -10.99 3.34
C ARG A 33 9.45 -10.97 4.00
N SER A 34 9.01 -12.10 4.52
CA SER A 34 7.69 -12.23 5.16
C SER A 34 7.54 -11.24 6.33
N LYS A 35 6.41 -10.53 6.38
CA LYS A 35 6.01 -9.56 7.42
C LYS A 35 6.74 -8.20 7.42
N MET A 36 7.26 -7.74 6.29
CA MET A 36 7.78 -6.36 6.17
C MET A 36 6.68 -5.40 5.68
N ARG A 37 6.61 -4.22 6.32
CA ARG A 37 5.86 -3.05 5.87
C ARG A 37 6.86 -2.06 5.30
N GLU A 38 6.62 -1.59 4.10
CA GLU A 38 7.48 -0.59 3.46
C GLU A 38 6.62 0.56 2.93
N THR A 39 7.10 1.78 3.18
CA THR A 39 6.40 3.00 2.78
C THR A 39 7.07 3.57 1.54
N TYR A 40 6.31 3.71 0.48
CA TYR A 40 6.70 4.31 -0.78
C TYR A 40 6.16 5.72 -0.88
N THR A 41 7.00 6.62 -1.35
CA THR A 41 6.57 7.94 -1.82
C THR A 41 6.43 7.86 -3.33
N VAL A 42 5.22 8.07 -3.85
CA VAL A 42 4.95 8.11 -5.29
C VAL A 42 4.41 9.48 -5.64
N ARG A 43 4.97 10.10 -6.68
CA ARG A 43 4.41 11.34 -7.25
C ARG A 43 3.53 10.98 -8.43
N VAL A 44 2.25 11.33 -8.38
CA VAL A 44 1.28 11.12 -9.46
C VAL A 44 0.63 12.46 -9.75
N GLU A 45 0.69 12.93 -11.01
CA GLU A 45 0.10 14.20 -11.46
C GLU A 45 0.48 15.42 -10.57
N GLY A 46 1.72 15.47 -10.11
CA GLY A 46 2.22 16.55 -9.25
C GLY A 46 1.88 16.42 -7.77
N VAL A 47 1.06 15.44 -7.38
CA VAL A 47 0.68 15.18 -5.98
C VAL A 47 1.58 14.08 -5.38
N LYS A 48 2.18 14.37 -4.22
CA LYS A 48 2.96 13.38 -3.47
C LYS A 48 2.02 12.49 -2.67
N VAL A 49 1.91 11.23 -3.07
CA VAL A 49 1.11 10.20 -2.41
C VAL A 49 2.02 9.25 -1.65
N TRP A 50 1.68 9.00 -0.39
CA TRP A 50 2.33 7.97 0.42
C TRP A 50 1.57 6.66 0.26
N VAL A 51 2.28 5.57 -0.01
CA VAL A 51 1.70 4.23 -0.17
C VAL A 51 2.41 3.25 0.75
N GLU A 52 1.66 2.54 1.58
CA GLU A 52 2.19 1.45 2.38
C GLU A 52 2.00 0.13 1.62
N VAL A 53 3.09 -0.59 1.35
CA VAL A 53 3.06 -1.94 0.81
C VAL A 53 3.34 -2.93 1.94
N VAL A 54 2.40 -3.84 2.16
CA VAL A 54 2.50 -4.88 3.18
C VAL A 54 2.74 -6.21 2.51
N ASN A 55 3.83 -6.89 2.87
CA ASN A 55 4.09 -8.24 2.44
C ASN A 55 3.33 -9.26 3.31
N ARG A 56 2.42 -10.01 2.68
CA ARG A 56 1.72 -11.17 3.23
C ARG A 56 2.31 -12.46 2.62
N LYS A 57 2.07 -13.60 3.25
CA LYS A 57 2.61 -14.92 2.86
C LYS A 57 2.57 -15.23 1.35
N ALA A 58 1.55 -14.76 0.62
CA ALA A 58 1.41 -14.95 -0.82
C ALA A 58 0.97 -13.68 -1.58
N SER A 59 0.98 -12.51 -0.93
CA SER A 59 0.46 -11.28 -1.54
C SER A 59 1.19 -10.02 -1.09
N TYR A 60 1.42 -9.09 -2.01
CA TYR A 60 1.74 -7.69 -1.68
C TYR A 60 0.45 -6.87 -1.66
N VAL A 61 0.23 -6.13 -0.59
CA VAL A 61 -0.97 -5.28 -0.44
C VAL A 61 -0.54 -3.83 -0.37
N ALA A 62 -0.87 -3.04 -1.38
CA ALA A 62 -0.67 -1.60 -1.38
C ALA A 62 -1.90 -0.87 -0.84
N THR A 63 -1.65 0.07 0.07
CA THR A 63 -2.65 0.97 0.63
C THR A 63 -2.13 2.40 0.53
N ALA A 64 -2.77 3.19 -0.33
CA ALA A 64 -2.51 4.63 -0.40
C ALA A 64 -3.00 5.32 0.88
N MET A 65 -2.15 6.16 1.46
CA MET A 65 -2.46 7.00 2.62
C MET A 65 -2.99 8.36 2.15
N THR A 66 -4.03 8.36 1.31
CA THR A 66 -4.65 9.56 0.71
C THR A 66 -5.83 10.10 1.50
N GLY A 67 -5.90 9.86 2.82
CA GLY A 67 -6.99 10.37 3.65
C GLY A 67 -7.01 9.78 5.07
N MET A 68 -8.07 10.12 5.80
CA MET A 68 -8.27 9.70 7.19
C MET A 68 -8.30 8.18 7.30
N ARG A 69 -7.28 7.60 7.94
CA ARG A 69 -7.24 6.16 8.23
C ARG A 69 -8.49 5.83 9.04
N ARG A 70 -9.31 4.89 8.55
CA ARG A 70 -10.39 4.30 9.36
C ARG A 70 -9.71 3.46 10.45
N LEU A 71 -9.35 4.10 11.56
CA LEU A 71 -8.78 3.49 12.74
C LEU A 71 -9.86 2.57 13.32
N ARG A 72 -9.80 1.28 12.98
CA ARG A 72 -10.72 0.25 13.53
C ARG A 72 -10.33 -0.19 14.94
N SER A 73 -9.20 0.29 15.43
CA SER A 73 -8.65 -0.02 16.74
C SER A 73 -8.07 1.27 17.32
N LEU A 74 -8.96 2.18 17.70
CA LEU A 74 -8.58 3.26 18.59
C LEU A 74 -8.43 2.67 20.01
N PRO A 75 -7.34 2.96 20.74
CA PRO A 75 -7.28 2.61 22.15
C PRO A 75 -8.48 3.27 22.85
N GLY A 76 -9.38 2.47 23.42
CA GLY A 76 -10.63 2.94 24.05
C GLY A 76 -11.94 2.57 23.36
N GLN A 77 -11.94 1.88 22.21
CA GLN A 77 -13.18 1.30 21.67
C GLN A 77 -13.61 0.08 22.50
N VAL A 78 -14.63 0.27 23.35
CA VAL A 78 -15.40 -0.81 23.95
C VAL A 78 -16.33 -1.37 22.86
N ALA A 79 -16.36 -2.71 22.73
CA ALA A 79 -17.10 -3.44 21.70
C ALA A 79 -18.62 -3.27 21.83
#